data_AF-A0A9C9JT56-F1
#
_entry.id   AF-A0A9C9JT56-F1
#
_cell.length_a   1.000
_cell.length_b   1.000
_cell.length_c   1.000
_cell.angle_alpha   90.00
_cell.angle_beta   90.00
_cell.angle_gamma   90.00
#
_symmetry.space_group_name_H-M   'P 1'
#
loop_
_entity.id
_entity.type
_entity.pdbx_description
1 polymer ?
#
loop_
_entity_poly.entity_id
_entity_poly.type
_entity_poly.pdbx_seq_one_letter_code
_entity_poly.pdbx_strand_id
1 'polypeptide(L)'
;AILINETTRKMFGFKNPEQAVDQFLFYDNEKVKIIGVVKDYNQLYLKQAVSPVCFCTDFTAIDNTPIEYFSVKLNSDDFQASLTFMKNKFSEIFPNARFDYLVLEDFFNRQYVNEQKLGSMLWLFAGLTIFVACLGIWGLTAYSARQRTKEIGVRKVIGATIISIVWLLSKNSVKWILVSVLVSWPIAYLAMEKWLQNFAYRIDMSWWMFVLAGGIALLIALLTVSWQAIRAATANPVESLRYE
;
A
#
# COMPACT_ATOMS: atom_id res chain seq x y z
N ALA A 1 -6.57 -41.34 -1.67
CA ALA A 1 -6.32 -40.68 -0.37
C ALA A 1 -6.13 -39.19 -0.61
N ILE A 2 -6.53 -38.33 0.33
CA ILE A 2 -6.44 -36.87 0.19
C ILE A 2 -5.72 -36.22 1.37
N LEU A 3 -5.12 -35.08 1.10
CA LEU A 3 -4.53 -34.19 2.09
C LEU A 3 -5.32 -32.88 2.05
N ILE A 4 -5.62 -32.28 3.20
CA ILE A 4 -6.50 -31.09 3.27
C ILE A 4 -5.79 -29.93 3.96
N ASN A 5 -6.16 -28.69 3.68
CA ASN A 5 -5.66 -27.55 4.47
C ASN A 5 -6.46 -27.33 5.77
N GLU A 6 -5.98 -26.43 6.63
CA GLU A 6 -6.66 -26.11 7.89
C GLU A 6 -8.03 -25.46 7.67
N THR A 7 -8.21 -24.65 6.62
CA THR A 7 -9.53 -24.10 6.26
C THR A 7 -10.53 -25.21 5.95
N THR A 8 -10.17 -26.19 5.10
CA THR A 8 -11.01 -27.36 4.81
C THR A 8 -11.33 -28.13 6.08
N ARG A 9 -10.32 -28.41 6.91
CA ARG A 9 -10.50 -29.09 8.19
C ARG A 9 -11.53 -28.39 9.09
N LYS A 10 -11.46 -27.07 9.22
CA LYS A 10 -12.40 -26.25 10.01
C LYS A 10 -13.80 -26.27 9.39
N MET A 11 -13.91 -26.21 8.06
CA MET A 11 -15.19 -26.28 7.34
C MET A 11 -15.94 -27.58 7.62
N PHE A 12 -15.24 -28.72 7.67
CA PHE A 12 -15.83 -30.03 8.00
C PHE A 12 -16.04 -30.26 9.51
N GLY A 13 -15.80 -29.24 10.36
CA GLY A 13 -16.12 -29.29 11.78
C GLY A 13 -15.12 -30.04 12.66
N PHE A 14 -13.99 -30.50 12.13
CA PHE A 14 -12.92 -31.07 12.96
C PHE A 14 -12.31 -29.98 13.85
N LYS A 15 -11.95 -30.29 15.11
CA LYS A 15 -11.36 -29.30 16.03
C LYS A 15 -9.84 -29.26 15.96
N ASN A 16 -9.22 -30.43 15.81
CA ASN A 16 -7.77 -30.59 15.70
C ASN A 16 -7.38 -31.39 14.43
N PRO A 17 -6.16 -31.22 13.89
CA PRO A 17 -5.67 -31.99 12.73
C PRO A 17 -5.77 -33.51 12.92
N GLU A 18 -5.44 -34.00 14.11
CA GLU A 18 -5.49 -35.43 14.47
C GLU A 18 -6.89 -36.04 14.33
N GLN A 19 -7.94 -35.24 14.55
CA GLN A 19 -9.33 -35.72 14.41
C GLN A 19 -9.76 -35.86 12.95
N ALA A 20 -9.10 -35.15 12.04
CA ALA A 20 -9.40 -35.19 10.62
C ALA A 20 -8.64 -36.32 9.91
N VAL A 21 -7.47 -36.70 10.39
CA VAL A 21 -6.70 -37.84 9.86
C VAL A 21 -7.50 -39.13 10.06
N ASP A 22 -7.42 -40.03 9.08
CA ASP A 22 -8.16 -41.29 8.99
C ASP A 22 -9.68 -41.20 8.80
N GLN A 23 -10.24 -39.99 8.77
CA GLN A 23 -11.63 -39.76 8.39
C GLN A 23 -11.81 -39.84 6.88
N PHE A 24 -13.07 -39.93 6.45
CA PHE A 24 -13.42 -40.02 5.04
C PHE A 24 -14.25 -38.82 4.60
N LEU A 25 -13.90 -38.26 3.45
CA LEU A 25 -14.71 -37.26 2.74
C LEU A 25 -15.28 -37.87 1.47
N PHE A 26 -16.42 -37.35 1.03
CA PHE A 26 -16.97 -37.64 -0.29
C PHE A 26 -16.48 -36.57 -1.26
N TYR A 27 -15.78 -37.00 -2.31
CA TYR A 27 -15.35 -36.15 -3.43
C TYR A 27 -15.82 -36.85 -4.71
N ASP A 28 -16.62 -36.14 -5.51
CA ASP A 28 -17.28 -36.64 -6.74
C ASP A 28 -17.83 -38.08 -6.63
N ASN A 29 -18.66 -38.32 -5.59
CA ASN A 29 -19.25 -39.63 -5.23
C ASN A 29 -18.27 -40.72 -4.80
N GLU A 30 -16.96 -40.48 -4.78
CA GLU A 30 -15.99 -41.38 -4.20
C GLU A 30 -15.67 -41.07 -2.74
N LYS A 31 -15.54 -42.13 -1.94
CA LYS A 31 -15.18 -42.03 -0.53
C LYS A 31 -13.66 -42.01 -0.40
N VAL A 32 -13.08 -40.85 -0.11
CA VAL A 32 -11.63 -40.67 -0.04
C VAL A 32 -11.17 -40.43 1.40
N LYS A 33 -10.16 -41.19 1.81
CA LYS A 33 -9.56 -41.11 3.15
C LYS A 33 -8.63 -39.90 3.28
N ILE A 34 -8.78 -39.12 4.34
CA ILE A 34 -7.85 -38.05 4.73
C ILE A 34 -6.61 -38.66 5.36
N ILE A 35 -5.43 -38.37 4.80
CA ILE A 35 -4.13 -38.87 5.29
C ILE A 35 -3.29 -37.80 5.97
N GLY A 36 -3.67 -36.53 5.87
CA GLY A 36 -2.92 -35.45 6.50
C GLY A 36 -3.61 -34.09 6.37
N VAL A 37 -3.18 -33.18 7.24
CA VAL A 37 -3.59 -31.78 7.21
C VAL A 37 -2.34 -30.92 7.02
N VAL A 38 -2.40 -29.99 6.06
CA VAL A 38 -1.37 -28.97 5.85
C VAL A 38 -1.80 -27.62 6.39
N LYS A 39 -0.82 -26.80 6.76
CA LYS A 39 -1.06 -25.41 7.14
C LYS A 39 -1.65 -24.63 5.98
N ASP A 40 -2.51 -23.67 6.30
CA ASP A 40 -3.04 -22.72 5.33
C ASP A 40 -1.90 -21.92 4.69
N TYR A 41 -1.99 -21.73 3.38
CA TYR A 41 -1.08 -20.89 2.62
C TYR A 41 -1.86 -20.07 1.59
N ASN A 42 -1.32 -18.91 1.23
CA ASN A 42 -1.94 -18.01 0.27
C ASN A 42 -1.75 -18.55 -1.15
N GLN A 43 -2.71 -19.36 -1.60
CA GLN A 43 -2.73 -19.93 -2.95
C GLN A 43 -3.29 -18.95 -4.00
N LEU A 44 -3.97 -17.89 -3.56
CA LEU A 44 -4.57 -16.84 -4.38
C LEU A 44 -4.08 -15.47 -3.91
N TYR A 45 -4.47 -14.42 -4.63
CA TYR A 45 -4.14 -13.03 -4.30
C TYR A 45 -4.52 -12.69 -2.85
N LEU A 46 -3.72 -11.84 -2.20
CA LEU A 46 -3.89 -11.40 -0.81
C LEU A 46 -5.27 -10.78 -0.48
N LYS A 47 -6.07 -10.48 -1.51
CA LYS A 47 -7.47 -10.04 -1.38
C LYS A 47 -8.42 -11.16 -0.96
N GLN A 48 -8.13 -12.43 -1.28
CA GLN A 48 -8.99 -13.56 -0.93
C GLN A 48 -8.47 -14.30 0.29
N ALA A 49 -9.41 -14.75 1.13
CA ALA A 49 -9.09 -15.66 2.22
C ALA A 49 -8.59 -17.00 1.66
N VAL A 50 -7.80 -17.73 2.45
CA VAL A 50 -7.34 -19.06 2.05
C VAL A 50 -8.55 -19.96 1.85
N SER A 51 -8.82 -20.32 0.59
CA SER A 51 -9.92 -21.21 0.24
C SER A 51 -9.68 -22.64 0.75
N PRO A 52 -10.75 -23.39 1.06
CA PRO A 52 -10.65 -24.83 1.31
C PRO A 52 -10.03 -25.53 0.11
N VAL A 53 -8.95 -26.29 0.34
CA VAL A 53 -8.29 -27.10 -0.70
C VAL A 53 -8.05 -28.52 -0.22
N CYS A 54 -8.17 -29.44 -1.18
CA CYS A 54 -7.81 -30.84 -1.08
C CYS A 54 -6.73 -31.14 -2.12
N PHE A 55 -5.68 -31.83 -1.70
CA PHE A 55 -4.62 -32.33 -2.56
C PHE A 55 -4.83 -33.83 -2.77
N CYS A 56 -5.00 -34.21 -4.02
CA CYS A 56 -5.21 -35.59 -4.45
C CYS A 56 -3.98 -36.05 -5.23
N THR A 57 -3.45 -37.22 -4.91
CA THR A 57 -2.30 -37.80 -5.63
C THR A 57 -2.70 -38.51 -6.91
N ASP A 58 -3.99 -38.86 -7.07
CA ASP A 58 -4.52 -39.57 -8.22
C ASP A 58 -5.73 -38.80 -8.79
N PHE A 59 -5.45 -37.65 -9.40
CA PHE A 59 -6.46 -36.79 -10.01
C PHE A 59 -7.13 -37.47 -11.20
N THR A 60 -6.37 -38.32 -11.90
CA THR A 60 -6.82 -39.07 -13.08
C THR A 60 -7.84 -40.17 -12.76
N ALA A 61 -7.70 -40.84 -11.61
CA ALA A 61 -8.67 -41.85 -11.19
C ALA A 61 -10.01 -41.23 -10.73
N ILE A 62 -9.99 -39.99 -10.26
CA ILE A 62 -11.14 -39.34 -9.62
C ILE A 62 -11.96 -38.53 -10.63
N ASP A 63 -11.32 -37.64 -11.41
CA ASP A 63 -12.04 -36.70 -12.30
C ASP A 63 -11.77 -36.92 -13.80
N ASN A 64 -11.02 -37.98 -14.16
CA ASN A 64 -10.61 -38.32 -15.53
C ASN A 64 -10.00 -37.12 -16.32
N THR A 65 -9.45 -36.13 -15.60
CA THR A 65 -8.89 -34.91 -16.15
C THR A 65 -7.41 -35.14 -16.49
N PRO A 66 -6.97 -34.84 -17.72
CA PRO A 66 -5.57 -34.96 -18.09
C PRO A 66 -4.70 -33.99 -17.28
N ILE A 67 -3.46 -34.39 -16.99
CA ILE A 67 -2.48 -33.52 -16.35
C ILE A 67 -2.18 -32.34 -17.29
N GLU A 68 -2.68 -31.16 -16.97
CA GLU A 68 -2.52 -29.97 -17.82
C GLU A 68 -1.13 -29.31 -17.68
N TYR A 69 -0.49 -29.44 -16.51
CA TYR A 69 0.77 -28.76 -16.20
C TYR A 69 1.73 -29.62 -15.38
N PHE A 70 3.03 -29.47 -15.67
CA PHE A 70 4.11 -29.95 -14.81
C PHE A 70 4.70 -28.77 -14.02
N SER A 71 4.79 -28.92 -12.70
CA SER A 71 5.46 -27.92 -11.85
C SER A 71 6.91 -28.32 -11.60
N VAL A 72 7.84 -27.45 -11.99
CA VAL A 72 9.28 -27.67 -11.79
C VAL A 72 9.85 -26.54 -10.94
N LYS A 73 10.49 -26.91 -9.83
CA LYS A 73 11.22 -25.95 -8.99
C LYS A 73 12.68 -25.90 -9.46
N LEU A 74 13.12 -24.71 -9.85
CA LEU A 74 14.49 -24.45 -10.28
C LEU A 74 15.24 -23.65 -9.21
N ASN A 75 16.56 -23.83 -9.13
CA ASN A 75 17.43 -22.88 -8.41
C ASN A 75 17.69 -21.67 -9.32
N SER A 76 17.70 -20.47 -8.72
CA SER A 76 17.67 -19.17 -9.41
C SER A 76 18.90 -18.86 -10.27
N ASP A 77 20.04 -19.47 -9.96
CA ASP A 77 21.34 -19.01 -10.46
C ASP A 77 21.52 -19.27 -11.97
N ASP A 78 20.77 -20.24 -12.53
CA ASP A 78 20.87 -20.66 -13.93
C ASP A 78 19.49 -20.91 -14.57
N PHE A 79 18.53 -20.01 -14.35
CA PHE A 79 17.17 -20.14 -14.89
C PHE A 79 17.15 -20.35 -16.42
N GLN A 80 17.90 -19.55 -17.17
CA GLN A 80 17.92 -19.61 -18.64
C GLN A 80 18.54 -20.91 -19.17
N ALA A 81 19.63 -21.37 -18.53
CA ALA A 81 20.26 -22.63 -18.90
C ALA A 81 19.34 -23.83 -18.60
N SER A 82 18.69 -23.81 -17.44
CA SER A 82 17.72 -24.84 -17.04
C SER A 82 16.50 -24.87 -17.96
N LEU A 83 15.97 -23.71 -18.35
CA LEU A 83 14.85 -23.61 -19.30
C LEU A 83 15.22 -24.16 -20.68
N THR A 84 16.43 -23.83 -21.16
CA THR A 84 16.94 -24.34 -22.44
C THR A 84 17.11 -25.86 -22.40
N PHE A 85 17.65 -26.39 -21.30
CA PHE A 85 17.78 -27.83 -21.09
C PHE A 85 16.42 -28.54 -21.10
N MET A 86 15.44 -28.03 -20.34
CA MET A 86 14.08 -28.59 -20.31
C MET A 86 13.40 -28.54 -21.68
N LYS A 87 13.53 -27.42 -22.40
CA LYS A 87 12.96 -27.27 -23.75
C LYS A 87 13.54 -28.32 -24.70
N ASN A 88 14.86 -28.51 -24.70
CA ASN A 88 15.52 -29.49 -25.57
C ASN A 88 15.07 -30.92 -25.25
N LYS A 89 15.02 -31.27 -23.96
CA LYS A 89 14.56 -32.59 -23.53
C LYS A 89 13.08 -32.83 -23.83
N PHE A 90 12.24 -31.82 -23.66
CA PHE A 90 10.82 -31.90 -24.00
C PHE A 90 10.63 -32.13 -25.51
N SER A 91 11.35 -31.41 -26.36
CA SER A 91 11.29 -31.60 -27.82
C SER A 91 11.83 -32.95 -28.30
N GLU A 92 12.80 -33.54 -27.58
CA GLU A 92 13.30 -34.90 -27.85
C GLU A 92 12.22 -35.96 -27.58
N ILE A 93 11.48 -35.81 -26.48
CA ILE A 93 10.43 -36.76 -26.05
C ILE A 93 9.12 -36.54 -26.83
N PHE A 94 8.78 -35.28 -27.12
CA PHE A 94 7.52 -34.88 -27.76
C PHE A 94 7.77 -33.99 -29.00
N PRO A 95 8.20 -34.56 -30.15
CA PRO A 95 8.61 -33.78 -31.32
C PRO A 95 7.52 -32.89 -31.93
N ASN A 96 6.25 -33.30 -31.79
CA ASN A 96 5.10 -32.61 -32.36
C ASN A 96 4.37 -31.71 -31.34
N ALA A 97 4.86 -31.62 -30.10
CA ALA A 97 4.24 -30.81 -29.05
C ALA A 97 4.98 -29.47 -28.89
N ARG A 98 4.22 -28.41 -28.62
CA ARG A 98 4.78 -27.10 -28.31
C ARG A 98 5.21 -27.04 -26.84
N PHE A 99 6.43 -26.57 -26.59
CA PHE A 99 6.89 -26.28 -25.23
C PHE A 99 6.35 -24.91 -24.78
N ASP A 100 5.23 -24.94 -24.07
CA ASP A 100 4.69 -23.77 -23.38
C ASP A 100 5.05 -23.82 -21.90
N TYR A 101 5.43 -22.67 -21.34
CA TYR A 101 5.81 -22.55 -19.94
C TYR A 101 5.27 -21.25 -19.35
N LEU A 102 5.08 -21.26 -18.04
CA LEU A 102 4.65 -20.10 -17.27
C LEU A 102 5.55 -19.98 -16.04
N VAL A 103 6.18 -18.81 -15.90
CA VAL A 103 6.93 -18.49 -14.70
C VAL A 103 5.93 -18.10 -13.62
N LEU A 104 5.92 -18.87 -12.53
CA LEU A 104 4.94 -18.69 -11.46
C LEU A 104 5.06 -17.30 -10.81
N GLU A 105 6.28 -16.77 -10.69
CA GLU A 105 6.53 -15.42 -10.17
C GLU A 105 5.87 -14.33 -11.05
N ASP A 106 6.02 -14.41 -12.37
CA ASP A 106 5.40 -13.44 -13.29
C ASP A 106 3.88 -13.48 -13.22
N PHE A 107 3.31 -14.68 -13.06
CA PHE A 107 1.87 -14.86 -12.91
C PHE A 107 1.34 -14.20 -11.62
N PHE A 108 2.02 -14.39 -10.49
CA PHE A 108 1.68 -13.70 -9.26
C PHE A 108 1.90 -12.18 -9.36
N ASN A 109 3.01 -11.73 -9.94
CA ASN A 109 3.34 -10.31 -10.06
C ASN A 109 2.32 -9.55 -10.91
N ARG A 110 1.82 -10.13 -12.00
CA ARG A 110 0.78 -9.52 -12.86
C ARG A 110 -0.47 -9.12 -12.09
N GLN A 111 -0.73 -9.78 -10.97
CA GLN A 111 -1.95 -9.63 -10.22
C GLN A 111 -1.84 -8.56 -9.13
N TYR A 112 -0.61 -8.07 -8.89
CA TYR A 112 -0.33 -6.88 -8.09
C TYR A 112 -0.13 -5.62 -8.95
N VAL A 113 -0.09 -5.75 -10.29
CA VAL A 113 0.17 -4.61 -11.19
C VAL A 113 -0.91 -3.53 -11.05
N ASN A 114 -2.17 -3.90 -10.84
CA ASN A 114 -3.25 -2.93 -10.71
C ASN A 114 -3.12 -2.12 -9.40
N GLU A 115 -2.73 -2.78 -8.33
CA GLU A 115 -2.50 -2.24 -7.00
C GLU A 115 -1.27 -1.32 -7.01
N GLN A 116 -0.19 -1.73 -7.68
CA GLN A 116 0.99 -0.89 -7.89
C GLN A 116 0.70 0.36 -8.73
N LYS A 117 -0.12 0.22 -9.78
CA LYS A 117 -0.57 1.36 -10.60
C LYS A 117 -1.41 2.33 -9.77
N LEU A 118 -2.38 1.83 -9.01
CA LEU A 118 -3.21 2.64 -8.12
C LEU A 118 -2.35 3.35 -7.06
N GLY A 119 -1.40 2.64 -6.44
CA GLY A 119 -0.45 3.22 -5.50
C GLY A 119 0.39 4.35 -6.13
N SER A 120 0.89 4.13 -7.34
CA SER A 120 1.64 5.15 -8.09
C SER A 120 0.78 6.39 -8.40
N MET A 121 -0.48 6.20 -8.79
CA MET A 121 -1.43 7.30 -9.02
C MET A 121 -1.71 8.09 -7.73
N LEU A 122 -1.93 7.41 -6.61
CA LEU A 122 -2.13 8.05 -5.31
C LEU A 122 -0.91 8.87 -4.88
N TRP A 123 0.31 8.37 -5.11
CA TRP A 123 1.55 9.11 -4.84
C TRP A 123 1.66 10.39 -5.68
N LEU A 124 1.34 10.30 -6.98
CA LEU A 124 1.32 11.46 -7.87
C LEU A 124 0.28 12.50 -7.41
N PHE A 125 -0.95 12.08 -7.12
CA PHE A 125 -1.99 12.98 -6.64
C PHE A 125 -1.64 13.60 -5.29
N ALA A 126 -1.10 12.82 -4.34
CA ALA A 126 -0.65 13.35 -3.05
C ALA A 126 0.44 14.43 -3.25
N GLY A 127 1.42 14.18 -4.12
CA GLY A 127 2.45 15.17 -4.47
C GLY A 127 1.86 16.45 -5.07
N LEU A 128 0.93 16.32 -6.02
CA LEU A 128 0.23 17.47 -6.62
C LEU A 128 -0.60 18.25 -5.60
N THR A 129 -1.34 17.54 -4.73
CA THR A 129 -2.13 18.18 -3.67
C THR A 129 -1.24 18.96 -2.70
N ILE A 130 -0.10 18.39 -2.28
CA ILE A 130 0.87 19.09 -1.44
C ILE A 130 1.41 20.33 -2.16
N PHE A 131 1.77 20.21 -3.44
CA PHE A 131 2.27 21.33 -4.24
C PHE A 131 1.25 22.48 -4.32
N VAL A 132 0.00 22.18 -4.67
CA VAL A 132 -1.08 23.17 -4.73
C VAL A 132 -1.38 23.76 -3.35
N ALA A 133 -1.36 22.95 -2.29
CA ALA A 133 -1.54 23.43 -0.92
C ALA A 133 -0.42 24.42 -0.52
N CYS A 134 0.83 24.14 -0.90
CA CYS A 134 1.95 25.06 -0.67
C CYS A 134 1.73 26.40 -1.39
N LEU A 135 1.26 26.39 -2.64
CA LEU A 135 0.91 27.62 -3.37
C LEU A 135 -0.21 28.40 -2.68
N GLY A 136 -1.23 27.71 -2.14
CA GLY A 136 -2.31 28.33 -1.38
C GLY A 136 -1.82 29.01 -0.10
N ILE A 137 -0.99 28.32 0.69
CA ILE A 137 -0.37 28.86 1.91
C ILE A 137 0.54 30.04 1.55
N TRP A 138 1.31 29.93 0.47
CA TRP A 138 2.18 31.00 -0.04
C TRP A 138 1.38 32.25 -0.42
N GLY A 139 0.24 32.09 -1.11
CA GLY A 139 -0.65 33.20 -1.46
C GLY A 139 -1.29 33.86 -0.23
N LEU A 140 -1.82 33.06 0.70
CA LEU A 140 -2.44 33.53 1.95
C LEU A 140 -1.46 34.31 2.83
N THR A 141 -0.23 33.80 2.95
CA THR A 141 0.82 34.46 3.75
C THR A 141 1.30 35.75 3.09
N ALA A 142 1.47 35.78 1.77
CA ALA A 142 1.82 37.00 1.04
C ALA A 142 0.75 38.08 1.17
N TYR A 143 -0.54 37.71 1.08
CA TYR A 143 -1.66 38.63 1.29
C TYR A 143 -1.68 39.15 2.73
N SER A 144 -1.52 38.27 3.72
CA SER A 144 -1.49 38.64 5.14
C SER A 144 -0.32 39.56 5.47
N ALA A 145 0.84 39.32 4.88
CA ALA A 145 2.01 40.19 5.03
C ALA A 145 1.76 41.59 4.47
N ARG A 146 1.10 41.71 3.30
CA ARG A 146 0.71 43.01 2.73
C ARG A 146 -0.27 43.75 3.63
N GLN A 147 -1.31 43.07 4.13
CA GLN A 147 -2.34 43.70 4.96
C GLN A 147 -1.79 44.18 6.32
N ARG A 148 -0.71 43.55 6.82
CA ARG A 148 -0.07 43.87 8.09
C ARG A 148 1.24 44.66 7.94
N THR A 149 1.52 45.21 6.76
CA THR A 149 2.73 46.01 6.49
C THR A 149 2.93 47.16 7.47
N LYS A 150 1.88 47.95 7.77
CA LYS A 150 1.95 49.06 8.72
C LYS A 150 2.30 48.58 10.14
N GLU A 151 1.73 47.46 10.60
CA GLU A 151 2.04 46.87 11.92
C GLU A 151 3.47 46.32 11.98
N ILE A 152 3.91 45.64 10.93
CA ILE A 152 5.27 45.07 10.81
C ILE A 152 6.31 46.19 10.78
N GLY A 153 6.06 47.27 10.05
CA GLY A 153 6.92 48.45 9.97
C GLY A 153 7.11 49.13 11.32
N VAL A 154 6.01 49.40 12.05
CA VAL A 154 6.07 50.00 13.40
C VAL A 154 6.83 49.09 14.37
N ARG A 155 6.55 47.78 14.40
CA ARG A 155 7.25 46.83 15.27
C ARG A 155 8.75 46.74 14.95
N LYS A 156 9.13 46.81 13.67
CA LYS A 156 10.54 46.75 13.25
C LYS A 156 11.33 47.98 13.71
N VAL A 157 10.71 49.16 13.68
CA VAL A 157 11.32 50.40 14.24
C VAL A 157 11.47 50.33 15.75
N ILE A 158 10.56 49.64 16.45
CA ILE A 158 10.62 49.38 17.90
C ILE A 158 11.62 48.24 18.25
N GLY A 159 12.32 47.65 17.26
CA GLY A 159 13.36 46.64 17.48
C GLY A 159 12.84 45.19 17.54
N ALA A 160 11.64 44.91 17.04
CA ALA A 160 11.12 43.55 16.98
C ALA A 160 12.01 42.64 16.10
N THR A 161 12.34 41.46 16.62
CA THR A 161 13.16 40.47 15.90
C THR A 161 12.37 39.85 14.74
N ILE A 162 13.09 39.41 13.70
CA ILE A 162 12.52 38.71 12.53
C ILE A 162 11.68 37.50 12.97
N ILE A 163 12.13 36.78 14.00
CA ILE A 163 11.45 35.62 14.58
C ILE A 163 10.05 35.98 15.12
N SER A 164 9.90 37.15 15.74
CA SER A 164 8.60 37.60 16.25
C SER A 164 7.58 37.88 15.14
N ILE A 165 8.05 38.38 14.00
CA ILE A 165 7.23 38.65 12.80
C ILE A 165 6.84 37.33 12.12
N VAL A 166 7.79 36.39 12.02
CA VAL A 166 7.52 35.03 11.51
C VAL A 166 6.47 34.35 12.37
N TRP A 167 6.61 34.38 13.70
CA TRP A 167 5.64 33.74 14.59
C TRP A 167 4.24 34.37 14.49
N LEU A 168 4.15 35.70 14.37
CA LEU A 168 2.87 36.41 14.18
C LEU A 168 2.14 35.94 12.91
N LEU A 169 2.87 35.79 11.79
CA LEU A 169 2.33 35.35 10.52
C LEU A 169 2.02 33.85 10.51
N SER A 170 2.89 33.02 11.09
CA SER A 170 2.73 31.56 11.14
C SER A 170 1.63 31.10 12.10
N LYS A 171 1.40 31.79 13.22
CA LYS A 171 0.46 31.35 14.26
C LYS A 171 -0.94 31.05 13.74
N ASN A 172 -1.47 31.93 12.89
CA ASN A 172 -2.81 31.75 12.33
C ASN A 172 -2.85 30.56 11.35
N SER A 173 -1.86 30.43 10.48
CA SER A 173 -1.78 29.31 9.54
C SER A 173 -1.63 27.97 10.28
N VAL A 174 -0.73 27.89 11.27
CA VAL A 174 -0.50 26.67 12.07
C VAL A 174 -1.77 26.24 12.80
N LYS A 175 -2.52 27.19 13.38
CA LYS A 175 -3.79 26.87 14.05
C LYS A 175 -4.77 26.18 13.08
N TRP A 176 -4.94 26.71 11.88
CA TRP A 176 -5.84 26.12 10.89
C TRP A 176 -5.34 24.77 10.38
N ILE A 177 -4.03 24.63 10.18
CA ILE A 177 -3.44 23.34 9.80
C ILE A 177 -3.68 22.27 10.86
N LEU A 178 -3.50 22.60 12.14
CA LEU A 178 -3.77 21.66 13.24
C LEU A 178 -5.23 21.21 13.25
N VAL A 179 -6.17 22.14 13.06
CA VAL A 179 -7.60 21.80 12.95
C VAL A 179 -7.85 20.90 11.75
N SER A 180 -7.27 21.21 10.58
CA SER A 180 -7.40 20.37 9.39
C SER A 180 -6.84 18.97 9.61
N VAL A 181 -5.69 18.81 10.28
CA VAL A 181 -5.10 17.51 10.60
C VAL A 181 -6.01 16.71 11.52
N LEU A 182 -6.52 17.34 12.59
CA LEU A 182 -7.44 16.70 13.54
C LEU A 182 -8.73 16.21 12.87
N VAL A 183 -9.28 16.98 11.92
CA VAL A 183 -10.48 16.59 11.17
C VAL A 183 -10.15 15.53 10.10
N SER A 184 -8.97 15.58 9.51
CA SER A 184 -8.55 14.63 8.47
C SER A 184 -8.32 13.22 9.01
N TRP A 185 -7.84 13.09 10.25
CA TRP A 185 -7.57 11.79 10.88
C TRP A 185 -8.78 10.84 10.90
N PRO A 186 -9.95 11.20 11.47
CA PRO A 186 -11.11 10.30 11.50
C PRO A 186 -11.64 10.01 10.10
N ILE A 187 -11.61 10.99 9.19
CA ILE A 187 -12.07 10.80 7.81
C ILE A 187 -11.17 9.80 7.09
N ALA A 188 -9.85 9.97 7.20
CA ALA A 188 -8.87 9.06 6.61
C ALA A 188 -8.94 7.66 7.21
N TYR A 189 -9.12 7.55 8.53
CA TYR A 189 -9.29 6.27 9.21
C TYR A 189 -10.52 5.52 8.69
N LEU A 190 -11.69 6.16 8.64
CA LEU A 190 -12.94 5.53 8.16
C LEU A 190 -12.86 5.13 6.69
N ALA A 191 -12.28 5.99 5.85
CA ALA A 191 -12.10 5.70 4.42
C ALA A 191 -11.20 4.48 4.22
N MET A 192 -10.10 4.41 4.97
CA MET A 192 -9.16 3.33 4.85
C MET A 192 -9.63 2.03 5.50
N GLU A 193 -10.36 2.09 6.61
CA GLU A 193 -10.98 0.92 7.21
C GLU A 193 -11.96 0.27 6.22
N LYS A 194 -12.82 1.07 5.58
CA LYS A 194 -13.72 0.57 4.52
C LYS A 194 -12.95 -0.01 3.33
N TRP A 195 -11.82 0.59 2.95
CA TRP A 195 -11.00 0.07 1.87
C TRP A 195 -10.35 -1.27 2.24
N LEU A 196 -9.77 -1.38 3.45
CA LEU A 196 -9.12 -2.57 3.99
C LEU A 196 -10.09 -3.74 4.23
N GLN A 197 -11.39 -3.49 4.42
CA GLN A 197 -12.40 -4.55 4.52
C GLN A 197 -12.47 -5.44 3.27
N ASN A 198 -12.03 -4.96 2.10
CA ASN A 198 -11.98 -5.76 0.87
C ASN A 198 -10.77 -6.71 0.81
N PHE A 199 -9.94 -6.73 1.85
CA PHE A 199 -8.76 -7.56 1.93
C PHE A 199 -8.90 -8.56 3.09
N ALA A 200 -8.77 -9.85 2.79
CA ALA A 200 -8.76 -10.89 3.81
C ALA A 200 -7.56 -10.77 4.76
N TYR A 201 -6.42 -10.35 4.22
CA TYR A 201 -5.22 -10.00 4.99
C TYR A 201 -5.04 -8.49 4.99
N ARG A 202 -5.29 -7.85 6.14
CA ARG A 202 -5.18 -6.41 6.34
C ARG A 202 -4.13 -6.06 7.39
N ILE A 203 -3.49 -4.91 7.22
CA ILE A 203 -2.58 -4.34 8.20
C ILE A 203 -3.40 -3.54 9.21
N ASP A 204 -3.05 -3.63 10.49
CA ASP A 204 -3.65 -2.79 11.52
C ASP A 204 -3.13 -1.35 11.41
N MET A 205 -4.06 -0.39 11.34
CA MET A 205 -3.72 1.02 11.26
C MET A 205 -3.18 1.52 12.59
N SER A 206 -1.87 1.73 12.60
CA SER A 206 -1.19 2.26 13.77
C SER A 206 -1.32 3.78 13.83
N TRP A 207 -1.67 4.30 15.01
CA TRP A 207 -1.85 5.73 15.27
C TRP A 207 -0.64 6.59 14.86
N TRP A 208 0.58 6.04 14.94
CA TRP A 208 1.82 6.75 14.59
C TRP A 208 1.86 7.18 13.12
N MET A 209 1.19 6.48 12.21
CA MET A 209 1.15 6.83 10.79
C MET A 209 0.45 8.18 10.58
N PHE A 210 -0.61 8.43 11.34
CA PHE A 210 -1.35 9.70 11.30
C PHE A 210 -0.54 10.85 11.91
N VAL A 211 0.21 10.57 12.99
CA VAL A 211 1.14 11.53 13.60
C VAL A 211 2.25 11.88 12.65
N LEU A 212 2.85 10.89 11.98
CA LEU A 212 3.91 11.11 11.00
C LEU A 212 3.41 11.95 9.82
N ALA A 213 2.26 11.59 9.24
CA ALA A 213 1.66 12.33 8.13
C ALA A 213 1.32 13.77 8.51
N GLY A 214 0.69 13.98 9.69
CA GLY A 214 0.40 15.30 10.22
C GLY A 214 1.67 16.11 10.50
N GLY A 215 2.71 15.46 11.02
CA GLY A 215 4.01 16.07 11.27
C GLY A 215 4.71 16.54 9.99
N ILE A 216 4.70 15.70 8.94
CA ILE A 216 5.25 16.06 7.62
C ILE A 216 4.47 17.24 7.02
N ALA A 217 3.13 17.20 7.07
CA ALA A 217 2.30 18.30 6.56
C ALA A 217 2.58 19.62 7.29
N LEU A 218 2.72 19.56 8.62
CA LEU A 218 3.02 20.72 9.46
C LEU A 218 4.44 21.25 9.19
N LEU A 219 5.42 20.37 9.01
CA LEU A 219 6.78 20.73 8.64
C LEU A 219 6.83 21.45 7.29
N ILE A 220 6.19 20.91 6.25
CA ILE A 220 6.13 21.53 4.92
C ILE A 220 5.49 22.92 4.99
N ALA A 221 4.38 23.03 5.72
CA ALA A 221 3.70 24.30 5.88
C ALA A 221 4.57 25.32 6.64
N LEU A 222 5.21 24.93 7.75
CA LEU A 222 6.12 25.80 8.48
C LEU A 222 7.26 26.29 7.60
N LEU A 223 7.92 25.41 6.84
CA LEU A 223 8.97 25.81 5.91
C LEU A 223 8.46 26.84 4.89
N THR A 224 7.28 26.61 4.31
CA THR A 224 6.66 27.50 3.33
C THR A 224 6.35 28.89 3.91
N VAL A 225 5.73 28.93 5.10
CA VAL A 225 5.38 30.19 5.76
C VAL A 225 6.62 30.92 6.25
N SER A 226 7.57 30.21 6.88
CA SER A 226 8.80 30.81 7.41
C SER A 226 9.62 31.44 6.30
N TRP A 227 9.75 30.77 5.15
CA TRP A 227 10.45 31.34 3.99
C TRP A 227 9.82 32.67 3.55
N GLN A 228 8.49 32.72 3.42
CA GLN A 228 7.77 33.94 3.03
C GLN A 228 7.89 35.05 4.08
N ALA A 229 7.72 34.70 5.36
CA ALA A 229 7.78 35.66 6.44
C ALA A 229 9.18 36.27 6.61
N ILE A 230 10.25 35.47 6.42
CA ILE A 230 11.63 35.98 6.38
C ILE A 230 11.78 36.96 5.23
N ARG A 231 11.35 36.58 4.02
CA ARG A 231 11.44 37.45 2.84
C ARG A 231 10.69 38.77 3.03
N ALA A 232 9.51 38.75 3.65
CA ALA A 232 8.74 39.95 3.99
C ALA A 232 9.43 40.79 5.08
N ALA A 233 10.03 40.16 6.08
CA ALA A 233 10.74 40.85 7.16
C ALA A 233 12.07 41.47 6.70
N THR A 234 12.76 40.87 5.72
CA THR A 234 14.01 41.39 5.15
C THR A 234 13.79 42.45 4.07
N ALA A 235 12.55 42.65 3.60
CA ALA A 235 12.23 43.72 2.65
C ALA A 235 12.58 45.09 3.26
N ASN A 236 13.17 45.96 2.43
CA ASN A 236 13.75 47.22 2.87
C ASN A 236 12.61 48.23 3.20
N PRO A 237 12.48 48.70 4.45
CA PRO A 237 11.33 49.51 4.87
C PRO A 237 11.24 50.89 4.17
N VAL A 238 12.34 51.36 3.59
CA VAL A 238 12.42 52.65 2.87
C VAL A 238 11.57 52.66 1.60
N GLU A 239 11.33 51.52 0.94
CA GLU A 239 10.38 51.47 -0.20
C GLU A 239 8.92 51.41 0.24
N SER A 240 8.63 50.80 1.40
CA SER A 240 7.25 50.63 1.89
C SER A 240 6.60 51.91 2.44
N LEU A 241 7.41 52.91 2.80
CA LEU A 241 6.94 54.22 3.28
C LEU A 241 6.93 55.31 2.19
N ARG A 242 7.49 55.03 0.99
CA ARG A 242 7.62 56.01 -0.10
C ARG A 242 6.55 55.86 -1.20
N TYR A 243 5.58 54.96 -0.98
CA TYR A 243 4.47 54.67 -1.91
C TYR A 243 3.10 55.16 -1.40
N GLU A 244 3.08 56.05 -0.41
CA GLU A 244 2.02 57.04 -0.19
C GLU A 244 2.60 58.43 -0.46
#